data_AF-A0A7S1Y2K5-F1
#
_entry.id   AF-A0A7S1Y2K5-F1
#
_cell.length_a   1.000
_cell.length_b   1.000
_cell.length_c   1.000
_cell.angle_alpha   90.00
_cell.angle_beta   90.00
_cell.angle_gamma   90.00
#
_symmetry.space_group_name_H-M   'P 1'
#
loop_
_entity.id
_entity.type
_entity.pdbx_description
1 polymer ?
#
loop_
_entity_poly.entity_id
_entity_poly.type
_entity_poly.pdbx_seq_one_letter_code
_entity_poly.pdbx_strand_id
1 'polypeptide(L)'
;LYLWNQSGEKVAMEVADHLNQIDRRYVSTSLLCEVNYTAAKIARTKESYQLSTNYLQKALQLLGPDKWKTEHYDRTLEMSTILLELYVAYGNRAGVETVVNEVSNHARCLEDKLPVLVGKVLFLGGRMCRYADAITYATLVVQLCGKSVPRNPG
;
A
#
# COMPACT_ATOMS: atom_id res chain seq x y z
N LEU A 1 1.67 27.18 -15.25
CA LEU A 1 0.96 25.91 -14.95
C LEU A 1 1.61 25.09 -13.84
N TYR A 2 2.94 25.06 -13.69
CA TYR A 2 3.62 24.31 -12.61
C TYR A 2 3.35 24.82 -11.18
N LEU A 3 3.21 26.13 -10.99
CA LEU A 3 3.02 26.75 -9.67
C LEU A 3 1.59 26.60 -9.10
N TRP A 4 0.59 26.39 -9.97
CA TRP A 4 -0.81 26.17 -9.55
C TRP A 4 -1.08 24.73 -9.11
N ASN A 5 -0.28 23.76 -9.57
CA ASN A 5 -0.43 22.36 -9.16
C ASN A 5 0.18 22.14 -7.76
N GLN A 6 1.28 22.83 -7.45
CA GLN A 6 1.93 22.76 -6.13
C GLN A 6 1.06 23.35 -5.00
N SER A 7 0.23 24.35 -5.28
CA SER A 7 -0.66 24.94 -4.28
C SER A 7 -1.78 23.98 -3.89
N GLY A 8 -2.44 23.34 -4.87
CA GLY A 8 -3.47 22.32 -4.62
C GLY A 8 -2.94 21.10 -3.84
N GLU A 9 -1.73 20.67 -4.17
CA GLU A 9 -1.06 19.56 -3.48
C GLU A 9 -0.74 19.86 -2.01
N LYS A 10 -0.26 21.07 -1.71
CA LYS A 10 0.01 21.49 -0.34
C LYS A 10 -1.28 21.60 0.48
N VAL A 11 -2.33 22.16 -0.14
CA VAL A 11 -3.65 22.31 0.49
C VAL A 11 -4.24 20.97 0.89
N ALA A 12 -4.12 19.91 0.08
CA ALA A 12 -4.71 18.61 0.43
C ALA A 12 -4.10 17.97 1.68
N MET A 13 -2.77 18.05 1.86
CA MET A 13 -2.10 17.54 3.06
C MET A 13 -2.41 18.40 4.29
N GLU A 14 -2.39 19.73 4.15
CA GLU A 14 -2.78 20.64 5.24
C GLU A 14 -4.24 20.40 5.66
N VAL A 15 -5.17 20.25 4.70
CA VAL A 15 -6.57 19.92 4.97
C VAL A 15 -6.67 18.56 5.67
N ALA A 16 -5.93 17.54 5.23
CA ALA A 16 -5.92 16.24 5.90
C ALA A 16 -5.48 16.36 7.37
N ASP A 17 -4.42 17.11 7.65
CA ASP A 17 -3.91 17.31 9.01
C ASP A 17 -4.93 18.01 9.90
N HIS A 18 -5.59 19.06 9.41
CA HIS A 18 -6.62 19.77 10.16
C HIS A 18 -7.85 18.87 10.39
N LEU A 19 -8.37 18.24 9.34
CA LEU A 19 -9.57 17.39 9.46
C LEU A 19 -9.30 16.16 10.35
N ASN A 20 -8.07 15.64 10.38
CA ASN A 20 -7.69 14.54 11.26
C ASN A 20 -7.70 14.91 12.75
N GLN A 21 -7.72 16.20 13.10
CA GLN A 21 -7.79 16.73 14.47
C GLN A 21 -9.21 17.11 14.89
N ILE A 22 -10.13 17.29 13.94
CA ILE A 22 -11.52 17.67 14.22
C ILE A 22 -12.28 16.45 14.78
N ASP A 23 -13.21 16.72 15.70
CA ASP A 23 -14.12 15.70 16.23
C ASP A 23 -14.91 15.05 15.08
N ARG A 24 -14.91 13.71 15.05
CA ARG A 24 -15.53 12.91 13.97
C ARG A 24 -17.03 13.14 13.79
N ARG A 25 -17.71 13.77 14.75
CA ARG A 25 -19.11 14.18 14.61
C ARG A 25 -19.33 15.25 13.54
N TYR A 26 -18.30 16.00 13.16
CA TYR A 26 -18.39 17.11 12.21
C TYR A 26 -17.85 16.80 10.81
N VAL A 27 -17.23 15.64 10.61
CA VAL A 27 -16.61 15.27 9.33
C VAL A 27 -17.01 13.84 8.97
N SER A 28 -17.57 13.67 7.78
CA SER A 28 -17.95 12.33 7.33
C SER A 28 -16.72 11.43 7.17
N THR A 29 -16.85 10.17 7.60
CA THR A 29 -15.77 9.17 7.51
C THR A 29 -15.31 8.95 6.07
N SER A 30 -16.24 8.94 5.11
CA SER A 30 -15.93 8.81 3.68
C SER A 30 -15.11 10.00 3.17
N LEU A 31 -15.53 11.24 3.47
CA LEU A 31 -14.74 12.42 3.07
C LEU A 31 -13.34 12.40 3.68
N LEU A 32 -13.23 12.07 4.97
CA LEU A 32 -11.94 12.01 5.64
C LEU A 32 -11.04 10.89 5.06
N CYS A 33 -11.63 9.76 4.65
CA CYS A 33 -10.92 8.69 3.97
C CYS A 33 -10.34 9.18 2.64
N GLU A 34 -11.15 9.84 1.80
CA GLU A 34 -10.71 10.36 0.50
C GLU A 34 -9.64 11.45 0.62
N VAL A 35 -9.78 12.34 1.60
CA VAL A 35 -8.78 13.39 1.87
C VAL A 35 -7.45 12.76 2.29
N ASN A 36 -7.47 11.79 3.21
CA ASN A 36 -6.26 11.08 3.61
C ASN A 36 -5.66 10.29 2.45
N TYR A 37 -6.46 9.62 1.63
CA TYR A 37 -5.96 8.90 0.46
C TYR A 37 -5.27 9.85 -0.55
N THR A 38 -5.88 11.02 -0.79
CA THR A 38 -5.32 12.04 -1.67
C THR A 38 -4.02 12.62 -1.11
N ALA A 39 -3.99 12.95 0.19
CA ALA A 39 -2.80 13.42 0.88
C ALA A 39 -1.67 12.38 0.84
N ALA A 40 -1.99 11.09 0.98
CA ALA A 40 -1.02 10.00 0.85
C ALA A 40 -0.37 9.98 -0.54
N LYS A 41 -1.16 10.09 -1.61
CA LYS A 41 -0.65 10.14 -2.98
C LYS A 41 0.29 11.32 -3.21
N ILE A 42 -0.05 12.49 -2.68
CA ILE A 42 0.77 13.71 -2.81
C ILE A 42 2.06 13.59 -1.99
N ALA A 43 1.98 13.08 -0.75
CA ALA A 43 3.17 12.85 0.05
C ALA A 43 4.14 11.87 -0.65
N ARG A 44 3.60 10.87 -1.36
CA ARG A 44 4.38 9.92 -2.16
C ARG A 44 5.09 10.59 -3.34
N THR A 45 4.46 11.51 -4.07
CA THR A 45 5.13 12.22 -5.18
C THR A 45 6.27 13.12 -4.71
N LYS A 46 6.23 13.51 -3.43
CA LYS A 46 7.29 14.28 -2.75
C LYS A 46 8.31 13.39 -2.02
N GLU A 47 8.28 12.08 -2.27
CA GLU A 47 9.16 11.07 -1.66
C GLU A 47 9.11 11.04 -0.11
N SER A 48 8.05 11.60 0.48
CA SER A 48 7.82 11.56 1.92
C SER A 48 7.12 10.26 2.31
N TYR A 49 7.85 9.14 2.21
CA TYR A 49 7.27 7.81 2.33
C TYR A 49 6.59 7.54 3.68
N GLN A 50 7.17 7.99 4.78
CA GLN A 50 6.58 7.84 6.11
C GLN A 50 5.29 8.66 6.26
N LEU A 51 5.26 9.90 5.75
CA LEU A 51 4.07 10.74 5.79
C LEU A 51 2.95 10.14 4.93
N SER A 52 3.30 9.70 3.72
CA SER A 52 2.39 8.99 2.82
C SER A 52 1.79 7.75 3.50
N THR A 53 2.63 6.96 4.18
CA THR A 53 2.21 5.78 4.95
C THR A 53 1.19 6.15 6.03
N ASN A 54 1.44 7.23 6.80
CA ASN A 54 0.54 7.64 7.88
C ASN A 54 -0.85 7.99 7.37
N TYR A 55 -0.93 8.78 6.30
CA TYR A 55 -2.22 9.13 5.68
C TYR A 55 -2.93 7.89 5.12
N LEU A 56 -2.20 6.99 4.47
CA LEU A 56 -2.77 5.78 3.88
C LEU A 56 -3.30 4.81 4.94
N GLN A 57 -2.57 4.63 6.04
CA GLN A 57 -3.04 3.86 7.19
C GLN A 57 -4.32 4.48 7.79
N LYS A 58 -4.37 5.81 7.89
CA LYS A 58 -5.56 6.51 8.38
C LYS A 58 -6.77 6.28 7.46
N ALA A 59 -6.58 6.39 6.14
CA ALA A 59 -7.63 6.11 5.16
C ALA A 59 -8.15 4.66 5.30
N LEU A 60 -7.25 3.67 5.37
CA LEU A 60 -7.62 2.26 5.57
C LEU A 60 -8.36 2.01 6.89
N GLN A 61 -8.00 2.72 7.97
CA GLN A 61 -8.71 2.64 9.25
C GLN A 61 -10.13 3.22 9.16
N LEU A 62 -10.33 4.26 8.36
CA LEU A 62 -11.63 4.93 8.19
C LEU A 62 -12.63 4.08 7.41
N LEU A 63 -12.16 3.21 6.50
CA LEU A 63 -13.03 2.21 5.86
C LEU A 63 -13.57 1.16 6.85
N GLY A 64 -12.98 1.06 8.04
CA GLY A 64 -13.47 0.20 9.12
C GLY A 64 -13.24 -1.31 8.87
N PRO A 65 -13.90 -2.18 9.64
CA PRO A 65 -13.69 -3.63 9.56
C PRO A 65 -14.20 -4.23 8.25
N ASP A 66 -15.14 -3.56 7.59
CA ASP A 66 -15.80 -4.03 6.37
C ASP A 66 -15.07 -3.62 5.08
N LYS A 67 -13.87 -3.04 5.20
CA LYS A 67 -13.06 -2.55 4.06
C LYS A 67 -12.79 -3.59 2.96
N TRP A 68 -12.83 -4.88 3.28
CA TRP A 68 -12.65 -5.97 2.31
C TRP A 68 -13.97 -6.47 1.67
N LYS A 69 -15.13 -5.90 2.05
CA LYS A 69 -16.41 -6.16 1.39
C LYS A 69 -16.47 -5.51 0.01
N THR A 70 -17.39 -5.97 -0.83
CA THR A 70 -17.50 -5.57 -2.25
C THR A 70 -17.55 -4.06 -2.49
N GLU A 71 -18.19 -3.29 -1.61
CA GLU A 71 -18.28 -1.84 -1.76
C GLU A 71 -16.92 -1.12 -1.70
N HIS A 72 -15.95 -1.67 -0.97
CA HIS A 72 -14.65 -1.03 -0.72
C HIS A 72 -13.46 -1.86 -1.19
N TYR A 73 -13.70 -3.05 -1.72
CA TYR A 73 -12.67 -4.04 -2.03
C TYR A 73 -11.55 -3.47 -2.92
N ASP A 74 -11.90 -2.92 -4.09
CA ASP A 74 -10.91 -2.44 -5.06
C ASP A 74 -10.04 -1.32 -4.47
N ARG A 75 -10.67 -0.41 -3.72
CA ARG A 75 -10.00 0.72 -3.08
C ARG A 75 -9.09 0.25 -1.94
N THR A 76 -9.53 -0.72 -1.14
CA THR A 76 -8.70 -1.33 -0.10
C THR A 76 -7.51 -2.05 -0.69
N LEU A 77 -7.71 -2.82 -1.76
CA LEU A 77 -6.64 -3.53 -2.46
C LEU A 77 -5.60 -2.55 -3.05
N GLU A 78 -6.06 -1.48 -3.70
CA GLU A 78 -5.20 -0.40 -4.21
C GLU A 78 -4.37 0.24 -3.09
N MET A 79 -5.03 0.68 -2.00
CA MET A 79 -4.35 1.32 -0.87
C MET A 79 -3.39 0.37 -0.17
N SER A 80 -3.75 -0.91 0.05
CA SER A 80 -2.86 -1.90 0.62
C SER A 80 -1.64 -2.14 -0.27
N THR A 81 -1.80 -2.17 -1.58
CA THR A 81 -0.68 -2.34 -2.52
C THR A 81 0.28 -1.15 -2.46
N ILE A 82 -0.24 0.08 -2.46
CA ILE A 82 0.58 1.29 -2.30
C ILE A 82 1.29 1.28 -0.94
N LEU A 83 0.59 0.87 0.13
CA LEU A 83 1.15 0.81 1.48
C LEU A 83 2.34 -0.16 1.55
N LEU A 84 2.23 -1.31 0.88
CA LEU A 84 3.34 -2.24 0.75
C LEU A 84 4.53 -1.60 0.04
N GLU A 85 4.33 -0.96 -1.11
CA GLU A 85 5.40 -0.30 -1.87
C GLU A 85 6.17 0.70 -1.00
N LEU A 86 5.44 1.49 -0.21
CA LEU A 86 6.03 2.44 0.74
C LEU A 86 6.85 1.70 1.80
N TYR A 87 6.30 0.65 2.43
CA TYR A 87 7.05 -0.15 3.41
C TYR A 87 8.31 -0.78 2.82
N VAL A 88 8.27 -1.25 1.58
CA VAL A 88 9.47 -1.74 0.88
C VAL A 88 10.46 -0.60 0.64
N ALA A 89 9.97 0.57 0.24
CA ALA A 89 10.81 1.71 -0.08
C ALA A 89 11.65 2.18 1.11
N TYR A 90 11.13 2.19 2.34
CA TYR A 90 11.89 2.64 3.51
C TYR A 90 12.29 1.52 4.49
N GLY A 91 12.07 0.25 4.13
CA GLY A 91 12.63 -0.89 4.87
C GLY A 91 11.78 -1.40 6.05
N ASN A 92 10.47 -1.12 6.08
CA ASN A 92 9.60 -1.54 7.18
C ASN A 92 9.17 -3.01 7.05
N ARG A 93 9.98 -3.92 7.62
CA ARG A 93 9.71 -5.36 7.62
C ARG A 93 8.35 -5.74 8.19
N ALA A 94 7.98 -5.18 9.35
CA ALA A 94 6.73 -5.54 10.01
C ALA A 94 5.52 -5.10 9.18
N GLY A 95 5.59 -3.92 8.58
CA GLY A 95 4.58 -3.41 7.64
C GLY A 95 4.42 -4.30 6.42
N VAL A 96 5.54 -4.70 5.79
CA VAL A 96 5.54 -5.63 4.64
C VAL A 96 4.81 -6.93 4.98
N GLU A 97 5.19 -7.60 6.06
CA GLU A 97 4.58 -8.88 6.44
C GLU A 97 3.09 -8.72 6.78
N THR A 98 2.72 -7.63 7.45
CA THR A 98 1.32 -7.35 7.78
C THR A 98 0.47 -7.21 6.53
N VAL A 99 0.90 -6.39 5.57
CA VAL A 99 0.14 -6.14 4.35
C VAL A 99 0.08 -7.38 3.46
N VAL A 100 1.19 -8.10 3.31
CA VAL A 100 1.22 -9.34 2.52
C VAL A 100 0.23 -10.36 3.07
N ASN A 101 0.20 -10.55 4.39
CA ASN A 101 -0.73 -11.47 5.04
C ASN A 101 -2.18 -11.00 4.90
N GLU A 102 -2.43 -9.71 5.12
CA GLU A 102 -3.78 -9.14 5.03
C GLU A 102 -4.38 -9.30 3.63
N VAL A 103 -3.63 -8.91 2.59
CA VAL A 103 -4.07 -9.05 1.19
C VAL A 103 -4.18 -10.53 0.81
N SER A 104 -3.23 -11.38 1.21
CA SER A 104 -3.27 -12.82 0.87
C SER A 104 -4.50 -13.53 1.43
N ASN A 105 -5.03 -13.07 2.57
CA ASN A 105 -6.20 -13.63 3.24
C ASN A 105 -7.53 -13.13 2.65
N HIS A 106 -7.57 -11.92 2.09
CA HIS A 106 -8.81 -11.31 1.59
C HIS A 106 -8.91 -11.25 0.06
N ALA A 107 -7.80 -11.44 -0.65
CA ALA A 107 -7.77 -11.42 -2.10
C ALA A 107 -8.69 -12.49 -2.71
N ARG A 108 -9.48 -12.09 -3.70
CA ARG A 108 -10.51 -12.91 -4.36
C ARG A 108 -9.92 -13.86 -5.39
N CYS A 109 -8.81 -13.48 -6.01
CA CYS A 109 -8.10 -14.30 -6.97
C CYS A 109 -6.58 -14.18 -6.80
N LEU A 110 -5.83 -14.88 -7.66
CA LEU A 110 -4.37 -14.84 -7.61
C LEU A 110 -3.82 -13.49 -8.08
N GLU A 111 -4.47 -12.89 -9.09
CA GLU A 111 -4.09 -11.60 -9.67
C GLU A 111 -4.04 -10.51 -8.59
N ASP A 112 -4.99 -10.51 -7.66
CA ASP A 112 -5.03 -9.57 -6.53
C ASP A 112 -3.86 -9.76 -5.56
N LYS A 113 -3.34 -11.00 -5.43
CA LYS A 113 -2.20 -11.32 -4.55
C LYS A 113 -0.86 -10.96 -5.19
N LEU A 114 -0.78 -10.95 -6.52
CA LEU A 114 0.50 -10.79 -7.23
C LEU A 114 1.26 -9.52 -6.84
N PRO A 115 0.65 -8.33 -6.78
CA PRO A 115 1.38 -7.12 -6.39
C PRO A 115 2.05 -7.26 -5.03
N VAL A 116 1.36 -7.85 -4.05
CA VAL A 116 1.92 -8.00 -2.71
C VAL A 116 3.00 -9.08 -2.60
N LEU A 117 2.83 -10.17 -3.34
CA LEU A 117 3.81 -11.24 -3.38
C LEU A 117 5.11 -10.79 -4.06
N VAL A 118 5.00 -10.05 -5.18
CA VAL A 118 6.15 -9.44 -5.86
C VAL A 118 6.83 -8.41 -4.97
N GLY A 119 6.06 -7.56 -4.28
CA GLY A 119 6.62 -6.61 -3.31
C GLY A 119 7.43 -7.29 -2.21
N LYS A 120 6.99 -8.46 -1.71
CA LYS A 120 7.76 -9.26 -0.75
C LYS A 120 9.07 -9.82 -1.32
N VAL A 121 9.08 -10.27 -2.57
CA VAL A 121 10.33 -10.69 -3.26
C VAL A 121 11.31 -9.53 -3.33
N LEU A 122 10.84 -8.35 -3.78
CA LEU A 122 11.66 -7.15 -3.90
C LEU A 122 12.21 -6.71 -2.54
N PHE A 123 11.42 -6.82 -1.49
CA PHE A 123 11.86 -6.54 -0.13
C PHE A 123 12.97 -7.50 0.33
N LEU A 124 12.78 -8.80 0.16
CA LEU A 124 13.75 -9.83 0.56
C LEU A 124 15.08 -9.65 -0.18
N GLY A 125 15.03 -9.46 -1.50
CA GLY A 125 16.24 -9.31 -2.32
C GLY A 125 16.90 -7.94 -2.17
N GLY A 126 16.14 -6.86 -2.30
CA GLY A 126 16.67 -5.51 -2.39
C GLY A 126 16.95 -4.83 -1.05
N ARG A 127 16.18 -5.12 0.00
CA ARG A 127 16.33 -4.47 1.31
C ARG A 127 16.97 -5.36 2.36
N MET A 128 16.64 -6.65 2.36
CA MET A 128 17.17 -7.60 3.34
C MET A 128 18.42 -8.33 2.87
N CYS A 129 18.80 -8.21 1.59
CA CYS A 129 19.90 -8.96 0.95
C CYS A 129 19.76 -10.49 1.11
N ARG A 130 18.53 -10.99 1.29
CA ARG A 130 18.20 -12.41 1.47
C ARG A 130 17.86 -13.03 0.11
N TYR A 131 18.85 -13.07 -0.79
CA TYR A 131 18.63 -13.47 -2.19
C TYR A 131 18.10 -14.90 -2.33
N ALA A 132 18.60 -15.85 -1.53
CA ALA A 132 18.12 -17.23 -1.56
C ALA A 132 16.63 -17.33 -1.20
N ASP A 133 16.19 -16.58 -0.19
CA ASP A 133 14.78 -16.52 0.20
C ASP A 133 13.94 -15.81 -0.87
N ALA A 134 14.46 -14.73 -1.46
CA ALA A 134 13.80 -14.02 -2.55
C ALA A 134 13.59 -14.92 -3.78
N ILE A 135 14.60 -15.70 -4.18
CA ILE A 135 14.52 -16.66 -5.29
C ILE A 135 13.52 -17.78 -4.97
N THR A 136 13.59 -18.34 -3.76
CA THR A 136 12.66 -19.38 -3.32
C THR A 136 11.22 -18.88 -3.37
N TYR A 137 10.99 -17.66 -2.86
CA TYR A 137 9.66 -17.05 -2.84
C TYR A 137 9.19 -16.68 -4.25
N ALA A 138 10.05 -16.12 -5.10
CA ALA A 138 9.73 -15.81 -6.49
C ALA A 138 9.36 -17.07 -7.28
N THR A 139 10.09 -18.17 -7.06
CA THR A 139 9.79 -19.47 -7.69
C THR A 139 8.41 -19.96 -7.30
N LEU A 140 8.05 -19.85 -6.02
CA LEU A 140 6.70 -20.17 -5.54
C LEU A 140 5.64 -19.31 -6.23
N VAL A 141 5.85 -18.00 -6.34
CA VAL A 141 4.91 -17.08 -7.01
C VAL A 141 4.70 -17.47 -8.48
N VAL A 142 5.78 -17.80 -9.20
CA VAL A 142 5.70 -18.23 -10.61
C VAL A 142 4.96 -19.57 -10.74
N GLN A 143 5.20 -20.50 -9.81
CA GLN A 143 4.47 -21.78 -9.76
C GLN A 143 2.97 -21.58 -9.48
N LEU A 144 2.60 -20.64 -8.59
CA LEU A 144 1.20 -20.28 -8.35
C LEU A 144 0.53 -19.76 -9.63
N CYS A 145 1.28 -19.10 -10.51
CA CYS A 145 0.79 -18.66 -11.83
C CYS A 145 0.72 -19.79 -12.88
N GLY A 146 0.93 -21.05 -12.48
CA GLY A 146 0.92 -22.20 -13.39
C GLY A 146 2.15 -22.32 -14.28
N LYS A 147 3.22 -21.57 -14.00
CA LYS A 147 4.46 -21.60 -14.78
C LYS A 147 5.55 -22.36 -14.02
N SER A 148 6.33 -23.18 -14.71
CA SER A 148 7.51 -23.82 -14.12
C SER A 148 8.75 -22.94 -14.29
N VAL A 149 9.46 -22.65 -13.21
CA VAL A 149 10.81 -22.06 -13.27
C VAL A 149 11.83 -23.21 -13.40
N PRO A 150 12.75 -23.18 -14.37
CA PRO A 150 13.84 -24.16 -14.46
C PRO A 150 14.70 -24.10 -13.19
N ARG A 151 15.13 -25.26 -12.66
CA ARG A 151 15.98 -25.32 -11.45
C ARG A 151 17.32 -24.59 -11.58
N ASN A 152 17.76 -24.30 -12.81
CA ASN A 152 18.93 -23.47 -13.12
C ASN A 152 18.55 -22.45 -14.21
N PRO A 153 18.18 -21.21 -13.86
CA PRO A 153 18.32 -20.09 -14.78
C PRO A 153 19.83 -19.84 -14.91
N GLY A 154 20.40 -20.17 -16.07
CA GLY A 154 21.84 -20.06 -16.33
C GLY A 154 22.40 -18.66 -16.15
#